data_AF-A0A0B8NN80-F1
#
_entry.id   AF-A0A0B8NN80-F1
#
_cell.length_a   1.000
_cell.length_b   1.000
_cell.length_c   1.000
_cell.angle_alpha   90.00
_cell.angle_beta   90.00
_cell.angle_gamma   90.00
#
_symmetry.space_group_name_H-M   'P 1'
#
loop_
_entity.id
_entity.type
_entity.pdbx_description
1 polymer ?
#
loop_
_entity_poly.entity_id
_entity_poly.type
_entity_poly.pdbx_seq_one_letter_code
_entity_poly.pdbx_strand_id
1 'polypeptide(L)'
;MNLNETERHYDVVKRAIEFIRDNTLNQPSLAEVAESVHMSEYHLQRLFVQWAGISPKRFMQSLTKQHAMQMLRQSDSLLDVAHEVGLSGTGRLHDLMVTCEAMTPGEIQSLGDKLVIEYGVAVTPFGQALIGWTKRGICYLQFVDQDIKLKETHLREQWPLASFQLSDAQFIADKDIPIRKRAYT
;
A
#
# COMPACT_ATOMS: atom_id res chain seq x y z
N MET A 1 -31.54 2.46 -0.60
CA MET A 1 -30.43 2.22 -1.55
C MET A 1 -31.01 1.41 -2.70
N ASN A 2 -30.93 1.91 -3.95
CA ASN A 2 -31.51 1.20 -5.10
C ASN A 2 -30.55 0.08 -5.52
N LEU A 3 -31.04 -1.17 -5.55
CA LEU A 3 -30.23 -2.35 -5.85
C LEU A 3 -29.58 -2.26 -7.24
N ASN A 4 -30.31 -1.76 -8.24
CA ASN A 4 -29.81 -1.62 -9.61
C ASN A 4 -28.68 -0.59 -9.74
N GLU A 5 -28.75 0.49 -8.95
CA GLU A 5 -27.72 1.53 -8.92
C GLU A 5 -26.44 1.02 -8.22
N THR A 6 -26.63 0.17 -7.22
CA THR A 6 -25.55 -0.48 -6.46
C THR A 6 -24.81 -1.50 -7.32
N GLU A 7 -25.53 -2.34 -8.08
CA GLU A 7 -24.96 -3.27 -9.06
C GLU A 7 -24.17 -2.55 -10.16
N ARG A 8 -24.73 -1.47 -10.73
CA ARG A 8 -24.03 -0.69 -11.75
C ARG A 8 -22.74 -0.06 -11.22
N HIS A 9 -22.77 0.47 -10.00
CA HIS A 9 -21.59 1.06 -9.37
C HIS A 9 -20.49 0.02 -9.11
N TYR A 10 -20.88 -1.16 -8.62
CA TYR A 10 -19.97 -2.29 -8.48
C TYR A 10 -19.30 -2.65 -9.80
N ASP A 11 -20.08 -2.80 -10.87
CA ASP A 11 -19.56 -3.16 -12.20
C ASP A 11 -18.58 -2.13 -12.76
N VAL A 12 -18.87 -0.84 -12.55
CA VAL A 12 -17.95 0.24 -12.95
C VAL A 12 -16.63 0.15 -12.20
N VAL A 13 -16.66 -0.02 -10.88
CA VAL A 13 -15.44 -0.11 -10.06
C VAL A 13 -14.66 -1.38 -10.39
N LYS A 14 -15.34 -2.51 -10.58
CA LYS A 14 -14.73 -3.77 -11.05
C LYS A 14 -13.99 -3.58 -12.36
N ARG A 15 -14.64 -3.00 -13.37
CA ARG A 15 -14.03 -2.73 -14.69
C ARG A 15 -12.84 -1.77 -14.59
N ALA A 16 -12.93 -0.76 -13.74
CA ALA A 16 -11.81 0.15 -13.49
C ALA A 16 -10.62 -0.57 -12.84
N ILE A 17 -10.87 -1.47 -11.87
CA ILE A 17 -9.83 -2.31 -11.24
C ILE A 17 -9.18 -3.22 -12.28
N GLU A 18 -9.97 -3.89 -13.12
CA GLU A 18 -9.48 -4.74 -14.21
C GLU A 18 -8.62 -3.95 -15.18
N PHE A 19 -9.10 -2.78 -15.63
CA PHE A 19 -8.34 -1.89 -16.51
C PHE A 19 -7.00 -1.47 -15.90
N ILE A 20 -6.96 -1.03 -14.63
CA ILE A 20 -5.72 -0.64 -13.95
C ILE A 20 -4.75 -1.83 -13.88
N ARG A 21 -5.24 -3.00 -13.47
CA ARG A 21 -4.41 -4.20 -13.33
C ARG A 21 -3.77 -4.59 -14.67
N ASP A 22 -4.57 -4.59 -15.73
CA ASP A 22 -4.12 -5.04 -17.05
C ASP A 22 -3.22 -4.00 -17.75
N ASN A 23 -3.21 -2.74 -17.27
CA ASN A 23 -2.41 -1.64 -17.82
C ASN A 23 -1.37 -1.06 -16.84
N THR A 24 -1.07 -1.74 -15.72
CA THR A 24 -0.21 -1.17 -14.66
C THR A 24 1.17 -0.73 -15.17
N LEU A 25 1.78 -1.47 -16.11
CA LEU A 25 3.09 -1.11 -16.68
C LEU A 25 3.07 0.23 -17.45
N ASN A 26 1.93 0.59 -18.04
CA ASN A 26 1.79 1.85 -18.79
C ASN A 26 1.52 3.05 -17.88
N GLN A 27 1.32 2.83 -16.57
CA GLN A 27 0.99 3.86 -15.58
C GLN A 27 -0.16 4.80 -16.03
N PRO A 28 -1.35 4.27 -16.38
CA PRO A 28 -2.44 5.08 -16.90
C PRO A 28 -2.85 6.17 -15.91
N SER A 29 -3.12 7.34 -16.46
CA SER A 29 -3.69 8.48 -15.76
C SER A 29 -5.12 8.21 -15.29
N LEU A 30 -5.61 9.00 -14.33
CA LEU A 30 -7.00 8.91 -13.88
C LEU A 30 -7.98 9.17 -15.03
N ALA A 31 -7.63 10.05 -15.97
CA ALA A 31 -8.41 10.33 -17.18
C ALA A 31 -8.60 9.08 -18.04
N GLU A 32 -7.52 8.34 -18.32
CA GLU A 32 -7.59 7.11 -19.13
C GLU A 32 -8.40 6.01 -18.44
N VAL A 33 -8.26 5.87 -17.11
CA VAL A 33 -9.09 4.92 -16.36
C VAL A 33 -10.56 5.33 -16.41
N ALA A 34 -10.88 6.62 -16.24
CA ALA A 34 -12.24 7.13 -16.29
C ALA A 34 -12.89 6.96 -17.68
N GLU A 35 -12.11 7.18 -18.74
CA GLU A 35 -12.53 6.95 -20.12
C GLU A 35 -12.89 5.48 -20.38
N SER A 36 -12.07 4.53 -19.87
CA SER A 36 -12.31 3.08 -20.02
C SER A 36 -13.65 2.58 -19.46
N VAL A 37 -14.23 3.35 -18.53
CA VAL A 37 -15.53 3.07 -17.89
C VAL A 37 -16.59 4.14 -18.19
N HIS A 38 -16.32 5.04 -19.14
CA HIS A 38 -17.22 6.11 -19.58
C HIS A 38 -17.71 7.02 -18.45
N MET A 39 -16.81 7.42 -17.56
CA MET A 39 -17.06 8.37 -16.47
C MET A 39 -16.14 9.58 -16.55
N SER A 40 -16.50 10.65 -15.84
CA SER A 40 -15.53 11.71 -15.54
C SER A 40 -14.61 11.30 -14.40
N GLU A 41 -13.40 11.85 -14.37
CA GLU A 41 -12.38 11.59 -13.33
C GLU A 41 -12.92 11.78 -11.91
N TYR A 42 -13.66 12.86 -11.69
CA TYR A 42 -14.24 13.19 -10.38
C TYR A 42 -15.21 12.11 -9.89
N HIS A 43 -16.12 11.65 -10.76
CA HIS A 43 -17.10 10.62 -10.41
C HIS A 43 -16.44 9.27 -10.19
N LEU A 44 -15.48 8.89 -11.05
CA LEU A 44 -14.73 7.65 -10.86
C LEU A 44 -13.96 7.67 -9.55
N GLN A 45 -13.20 8.73 -9.26
CA GLN A 45 -12.42 8.83 -8.02
C GLN A 45 -13.32 8.68 -6.79
N ARG A 46 -14.46 9.38 -6.78
CA ARG A 46 -15.47 9.31 -5.73
C ARG A 46 -15.97 7.87 -5.54
N LEU A 47 -16.41 7.25 -6.63
CA LEU A 47 -17.02 5.94 -6.60
C LEU A 47 -16.01 4.84 -6.21
N PHE A 48 -14.81 4.91 -6.76
CA PHE A 48 -13.74 3.97 -6.47
C PHE A 48 -13.34 4.03 -4.99
N VAL A 49 -13.22 5.22 -4.38
CA VAL A 49 -12.95 5.33 -2.93
C VAL A 49 -14.10 4.75 -2.11
N GLN A 50 -15.35 4.99 -2.50
CA GLN A 50 -16.52 4.49 -1.78
C GLN A 50 -16.57 2.95 -1.77
N TRP A 51 -16.16 2.30 -2.85
CA TRP A 51 -16.28 0.85 -3.02
C TRP A 51 -15.00 0.08 -2.72
N ALA A 52 -13.83 0.60 -3.12
CA ALA A 52 -12.53 -0.04 -2.92
C ALA A 52 -11.76 0.51 -1.70
N GLY A 53 -12.25 1.57 -1.05
CA GLY A 53 -11.64 2.15 0.15
C GLY A 53 -10.38 3.01 -0.09
N ILE A 54 -9.83 3.00 -1.30
CA ILE A 54 -8.64 3.77 -1.70
C ILE A 54 -8.88 4.43 -3.05
N SER A 55 -8.05 5.40 -3.45
CA SER A 55 -8.18 6.03 -4.77
C SER A 55 -7.58 5.15 -5.90
N PRO A 56 -7.98 5.35 -7.16
CA PRO A 56 -7.39 4.64 -8.31
C PRO A 56 -5.86 4.75 -8.34
N LYS A 57 -5.33 5.95 -8.07
CA LYS A 57 -3.88 6.19 -7.98
C LYS A 57 -3.21 5.36 -6.87
N ARG A 58 -3.83 5.28 -5.68
CA ARG A 58 -3.30 4.48 -4.56
C ARG A 58 -3.35 2.98 -4.88
N PHE A 59 -4.40 2.53 -5.56
CA PHE A 59 -4.51 1.14 -6.02
C PHE A 59 -3.40 0.81 -7.04
N MET A 60 -3.20 1.66 -8.05
CA MET A 60 -2.10 1.50 -9.01
C MET A 60 -0.73 1.47 -8.32
N GLN A 61 -0.48 2.40 -7.38
CA GLN A 61 0.74 2.39 -6.57
C GLN A 61 0.92 1.08 -5.80
N SER A 62 -0.15 0.49 -5.25
CA SER A 62 -0.08 -0.79 -4.56
C SER A 62 0.36 -1.92 -5.49
N LEU A 63 -0.18 -1.99 -6.71
CA LEU A 63 0.20 -2.99 -7.71
C LEU A 63 1.66 -2.81 -8.15
N THR A 64 2.05 -1.58 -8.52
CA THR A 64 3.43 -1.27 -8.91
C THR A 64 4.42 -1.63 -7.80
N LYS A 65 4.06 -1.29 -6.55
CA LYS A 65 4.88 -1.58 -5.37
C LYS A 65 5.06 -3.08 -5.14
N GLN A 66 3.99 -3.88 -5.26
CA GLN A 66 4.07 -5.33 -5.10
C GLN A 66 5.07 -5.95 -6.09
N HIS A 67 5.03 -5.53 -7.36
CA HIS A 67 5.99 -5.99 -8.36
C HIS A 67 7.42 -5.51 -8.04
N ALA A 68 7.58 -4.23 -7.73
CA ALA A 68 8.89 -3.66 -7.41
C ALA A 68 9.55 -4.30 -6.18
N MET A 69 8.78 -4.66 -5.15
CA MET A 69 9.28 -5.36 -3.97
C MET A 69 9.90 -6.73 -4.30
N GLN A 70 9.32 -7.46 -5.25
CA GLN A 70 9.86 -8.75 -5.70
C GLN A 70 11.18 -8.54 -6.45
N MET A 71 11.23 -7.54 -7.33
CA MET A 71 12.41 -7.24 -8.12
C MET A 71 13.58 -6.67 -7.30
N LEU A 72 13.29 -5.80 -6.34
CA LEU A 72 14.32 -5.21 -5.46
C LEU A 72 15.07 -6.26 -4.66
N ARG A 73 14.45 -7.41 -4.35
CA ARG A 73 15.13 -8.50 -3.65
C ARG A 73 16.09 -9.30 -4.53
N GLN A 74 16.04 -9.12 -5.85
CA GLN A 74 16.77 -9.92 -6.83
C GLN A 74 17.70 -9.08 -7.72
N SER A 75 17.49 -7.77 -7.80
CA SER A 75 18.19 -6.88 -8.73
C SER A 75 19.22 -6.01 -8.02
N ASP A 76 20.37 -5.84 -8.66
CA ASP A 76 21.41 -4.88 -8.27
C ASP A 76 21.18 -3.48 -8.88
N SER A 77 20.26 -3.35 -9.83
CA SER A 77 20.02 -2.12 -10.60
C SER A 77 18.66 -1.51 -10.30
N LEU A 78 18.65 -0.41 -9.54
CA LEU A 78 17.43 0.36 -9.26
C LEU A 78 16.80 0.96 -10.53
N LEU A 79 17.62 1.26 -11.53
CA LEU A 79 17.14 1.83 -12.79
C LEU A 79 16.33 0.80 -13.57
N ASP A 80 16.81 -0.43 -13.65
CA ASP A 80 16.11 -1.52 -14.33
C ASP A 80 14.81 -1.86 -13.59
N VAL A 81 14.85 -1.93 -12.25
CA VAL A 81 13.62 -2.11 -11.45
C VAL A 81 12.60 -1.00 -11.74
N ALA A 82 13.05 0.26 -11.82
CA ALA A 82 12.14 1.36 -12.12
C ALA A 82 11.49 1.21 -13.49
N HIS A 83 12.26 0.87 -14.53
CA HIS A 83 11.74 0.69 -15.88
C HIS A 83 10.80 -0.52 -16.00
N GLU A 84 11.17 -1.66 -15.43
CA GLU A 84 10.38 -2.90 -15.47
C GLU A 84 9.03 -2.78 -14.75
N VAL A 85 8.91 -1.88 -13.78
CA VAL A 85 7.62 -1.59 -13.10
C VAL A 85 6.91 -0.36 -13.68
N GLY A 86 7.36 0.14 -14.83
CA GLY A 86 6.70 1.23 -15.56
C GLY A 86 6.96 2.64 -15.03
N LEU A 87 7.95 2.82 -14.14
CA LEU A 87 8.30 4.11 -13.58
C LEU A 87 9.33 4.85 -14.44
N SER A 88 9.25 6.18 -14.42
CA SER A 88 10.13 7.06 -15.21
C SER A 88 11.58 7.14 -14.72
N GLY A 89 11.96 6.39 -13.67
CA GLY A 89 13.31 6.37 -13.12
C GLY A 89 13.38 6.13 -11.61
N THR A 90 14.61 6.04 -11.10
CA THR A 90 14.93 5.65 -9.72
C THR A 90 14.33 6.58 -8.65
N GLY A 91 14.19 7.88 -8.94
CA GLY A 91 13.54 8.83 -8.03
C GLY A 91 12.07 8.48 -7.79
N ARG A 92 11.33 8.06 -8.82
CA ARG A 92 9.93 7.61 -8.67
C ARG A 92 9.82 6.29 -7.92
N LEU A 93 10.76 5.38 -8.14
CA LEU A 93 10.85 4.14 -7.38
C LEU A 93 11.09 4.42 -5.89
N HIS A 94 12.00 5.34 -5.58
CA HIS A 94 12.25 5.79 -4.21
C HIS A 94 10.99 6.38 -3.57
N ASP A 95 10.32 7.33 -4.25
CA ASP A 95 9.07 7.93 -3.76
C ASP A 95 8.00 6.87 -3.49
N LEU A 96 7.85 5.90 -4.40
CA LEU A 96 6.89 4.81 -4.28
C LEU A 96 7.16 3.95 -3.04
N MET A 97 8.39 3.49 -2.86
CA MET A 97 8.76 2.64 -1.71
C MET A 97 8.58 3.39 -0.39
N VAL A 98 9.04 4.64 -0.30
CA VAL A 98 8.87 5.43 0.93
C VAL A 98 7.39 5.67 1.24
N THR A 99 6.58 5.92 0.21
CA THR A 99 5.15 6.19 0.37
C THR A 99 4.34 4.96 0.76
N CYS A 100 4.72 3.78 0.28
CA CYS A 100 3.93 2.56 0.44
C CYS A 100 4.47 1.58 1.49
N GLU A 101 5.79 1.57 1.73
CA GLU A 101 6.46 0.61 2.63
C GLU A 101 7.16 1.31 3.80
N ALA A 102 7.17 2.64 3.85
CA ALA A 102 7.93 3.41 4.84
C ALA A 102 9.44 3.04 4.86
N MET A 103 9.96 2.61 3.71
CA MET A 103 11.35 2.19 3.49
C MET A 103 11.86 2.67 2.13
N THR A 104 13.16 2.83 2.00
CA THR A 104 13.84 3.15 0.74
C THR A 104 14.18 1.87 -0.04
N PRO A 105 14.38 1.95 -1.37
CA PRO A 105 14.81 0.80 -2.16
C PRO A 105 16.09 0.13 -1.63
N GLY A 106 17.04 0.92 -1.14
CA GLY A 106 18.29 0.40 -0.55
C GLY A 106 18.07 -0.35 0.77
N GLU A 107 17.21 0.17 1.66
CA GLU A 107 16.82 -0.53 2.90
C GLU A 107 16.09 -1.87 2.59
N ILE A 108 15.35 -1.92 1.49
CA ILE A 108 14.67 -3.14 1.02
C ILE A 108 15.68 -4.15 0.45
N GLN A 109 16.59 -3.69 -0.42
CA GLN A 109 17.66 -4.51 -1.00
C GLN A 109 18.58 -5.11 0.07
N SER A 110 18.89 -4.34 1.11
CA SER A 110 19.73 -4.79 2.22
C SER A 110 18.97 -5.61 3.26
N LEU A 111 17.72 -6.02 2.99
CA LEU A 111 16.87 -6.78 3.90
C LEU A 111 16.74 -6.16 5.30
N GLY A 112 16.80 -4.83 5.36
CA GLY A 112 16.75 -4.05 6.59
C GLY A 112 18.10 -3.80 7.27
N ASP A 113 19.25 -4.03 6.62
CA ASP A 113 20.55 -3.67 7.23
C ASP A 113 20.55 -2.21 7.71
N LYS A 114 20.91 -2.00 8.99
CA LYS A 114 20.87 -0.71 9.72
C LYS A 114 19.49 -0.06 9.85
N LEU A 115 18.42 -0.75 9.43
CA LEU A 115 17.05 -0.31 9.69
C LEU A 115 16.69 -0.63 11.14
N VAL A 116 16.11 0.36 11.82
CA VAL A 116 15.47 0.15 13.12
C VAL A 116 13.97 0.11 12.90
N ILE A 117 13.37 -1.02 13.30
CA ILE A 117 11.92 -1.22 13.32
C ILE A 117 11.48 -1.23 14.77
N GLU A 118 10.77 -0.19 15.18
CA GLU A 118 9.99 -0.22 16.41
C GLU A 118 8.71 -1.01 16.15
N TYR A 119 8.30 -1.82 17.11
CA TYR A 119 7.10 -2.63 16.97
C TYR A 119 6.40 -2.84 18.30
N GLY A 120 5.10 -3.10 18.24
CA GLY A 120 4.29 -3.39 19.41
C GLY A 120 2.88 -3.83 19.03
N VAL A 121 2.13 -4.31 20.01
CA VAL A 121 0.73 -4.69 19.84
C VAL A 121 -0.16 -3.53 20.26
N ALA A 122 -1.16 -3.21 19.45
CA ALA A 122 -2.18 -2.20 19.77
C ALA A 122 -3.59 -2.78 19.62
N VAL A 123 -4.53 -2.22 20.38
CA VAL A 123 -5.96 -2.52 20.19
C VAL A 123 -6.50 -1.61 19.10
N THR A 124 -7.10 -2.21 18.07
CA THR A 124 -7.71 -1.50 16.94
C THR A 124 -9.20 -1.82 16.85
N PRO A 125 -10.01 -1.06 16.07
CA PRO A 125 -11.41 -1.41 15.81
C PRO A 125 -11.63 -2.80 15.19
N PHE A 126 -10.57 -3.41 14.64
CA PHE A 126 -10.59 -4.73 14.02
C PHE A 126 -9.98 -5.82 14.91
N GLY A 127 -9.74 -5.53 16.19
CA GLY A 127 -9.06 -6.41 17.13
C GLY A 127 -7.61 -5.99 17.39
N GLN A 128 -6.83 -6.85 18.04
CA GLN A 128 -5.41 -6.59 18.28
C GLN A 128 -4.63 -6.68 16.97
N ALA A 129 -3.64 -5.80 16.82
CA ALA A 129 -2.72 -5.82 15.68
C ALA A 129 -1.29 -5.66 16.16
N LEU A 130 -0.37 -6.45 15.59
CA LEU A 130 1.05 -6.20 15.66
C LEU A 130 1.39 -5.16 14.60
N ILE A 131 1.92 -4.02 15.04
CA ILE A 131 2.30 -2.90 14.20
C ILE A 131 3.81 -2.73 14.29
N GLY A 132 4.48 -2.64 13.14
CA GLY A 132 5.88 -2.27 13.02
C GLY A 132 6.02 -0.96 12.25
N TRP A 133 6.88 -0.07 12.72
CA TRP A 133 7.10 1.24 12.11
C TRP A 133 8.57 1.64 12.11
N THR A 134 8.91 2.48 11.14
CA THR A 134 10.20 3.15 11.02
C THR A 134 9.99 4.64 11.29
N LYS A 135 11.07 5.43 11.24
CA LYS A 135 10.99 6.91 11.23
C LYS A 135 10.10 7.50 10.12
N ARG A 136 9.77 6.72 9.07
CA ARG A 136 8.97 7.16 7.92
C ARG A 136 7.49 6.76 8.03
N GLY A 137 7.14 5.86 8.94
CA GLY A 137 5.75 5.38 9.13
C GLY A 137 5.66 3.87 9.32
N ILE A 138 4.43 3.35 9.22
CA ILE A 138 4.12 1.93 9.38
C ILE A 138 4.70 1.15 8.21
N CYS A 139 5.53 0.15 8.51
CA CYS A 139 6.09 -0.78 7.52
C CYS A 139 5.58 -2.22 7.69
N TYR A 140 4.84 -2.48 8.76
CA TYR A 140 4.27 -3.79 9.04
C TYR A 140 2.96 -3.67 9.82
N LEU A 141 1.95 -4.43 9.41
CA LEU A 141 0.68 -4.53 10.11
C LEU A 141 0.12 -5.93 9.90
N GLN A 142 -0.08 -6.68 10.99
CA GLN A 142 -0.82 -7.94 10.98
C GLN A 142 -1.78 -8.01 12.16
N PHE A 143 -3.02 -8.41 11.88
CA PHE A 143 -3.99 -8.70 12.94
C PHE A 143 -3.57 -9.94 13.73
N VAL A 144 -3.71 -9.86 15.05
CA VAL A 144 -3.43 -10.93 15.99
C VAL A 144 -4.70 -11.76 16.12
N ASP A 145 -4.68 -12.94 15.53
CA ASP A 145 -5.75 -13.93 15.62
C ASP A 145 -5.64 -14.76 16.91
N GLN A 146 -4.46 -15.33 17.18
CA GLN A 146 -4.19 -16.18 18.34
C GLN A 146 -2.76 -16.06 18.86
N ASP A 147 -1.74 -15.92 18.00
CA ASP A 147 -0.34 -15.96 18.42
C ASP A 147 0.44 -14.72 17.97
N ILE A 148 0.72 -13.83 18.94
CA ILE A 148 1.56 -12.64 18.75
C ILE A 148 2.97 -13.04 18.31
N LYS A 149 3.54 -14.12 18.86
CA LYS A 149 4.91 -14.55 18.55
C LYS A 149 5.04 -14.99 17.10
N LEU A 150 4.00 -15.61 16.53
CA LEU A 150 3.97 -15.94 15.10
C LEU A 150 4.03 -14.66 14.25
N LYS A 151 3.26 -13.63 14.60
CA LYS A 151 3.28 -12.35 13.87
C LYS A 151 4.61 -11.62 14.01
N GLU A 152 5.27 -11.71 15.17
CA GLU A 152 6.64 -11.20 15.37
C GLU A 152 7.67 -11.97 14.55
N THR A 153 7.51 -13.29 14.44
CA THR A 153 8.39 -14.15 13.62
C THR A 153 8.29 -13.74 12.16
N HIS A 154 7.08 -13.57 11.62
CA HIS A 154 6.89 -13.08 10.24
C HIS A 154 7.52 -11.70 10.00
N LEU A 155 7.40 -10.78 10.97
CA LEU A 155 8.04 -9.46 10.88
C LEU A 155 9.57 -9.60 10.77
N ARG A 156 10.17 -10.49 11.56
CA ARG A 156 11.63 -10.75 11.54
C ARG A 156 12.08 -11.48 10.28
N GLU A 157 11.28 -12.42 9.78
CA GLU A 157 11.55 -13.11 8.51
C GLU A 157 11.48 -12.17 7.31
N GLN A 158 10.60 -11.16 7.37
CA GLN A 158 10.50 -10.14 6.33
C GLN A 158 11.74 -9.23 6.30
N TRP A 159 12.32 -8.93 7.45
CA TRP A 159 13.45 -7.99 7.63
C TRP A 159 14.57 -8.60 8.51
N PRO A 160 15.24 -9.66 8.03
CA PRO A 160 16.16 -10.44 8.86
C PRO A 160 17.40 -9.68 9.32
N LEU A 161 17.77 -8.60 8.63
CA LEU A 161 18.95 -7.77 8.96
C LEU A 161 18.59 -6.48 9.72
N ALA A 162 17.31 -6.28 10.04
CA ALA A 162 16.86 -5.13 10.81
C ALA A 162 17.10 -5.32 12.33
N SER A 163 17.24 -4.20 13.02
CA SER A 163 17.20 -4.13 14.48
C SER A 163 15.76 -3.90 14.94
N PHE A 164 15.32 -4.65 15.96
CA PHE A 164 13.93 -4.60 16.44
C PHE A 164 13.86 -4.04 17.86
N GLN A 165 12.96 -3.09 18.09
CA GLN A 165 12.74 -2.47 19.40
C GLN A 165 11.27 -2.61 19.79
N LEU A 166 11.01 -3.30 20.91
CA LEU A 166 9.64 -3.39 21.45
C LEU A 166 9.25 -2.04 22.05
N SER A 167 8.08 -1.54 21.67
CA SER A 167 7.56 -0.22 22.06
C SER A 167 6.03 -0.29 22.25
N ASP A 168 5.46 0.73 22.89
CA ASP A 168 4.00 0.85 23.01
C ASP A 168 3.42 1.30 21.67
N ALA A 169 2.62 0.45 21.02
CA ALA A 169 2.04 0.77 19.72
C ALA A 169 0.70 1.51 19.81
N GLN A 170 0.14 1.75 20.99
CA GLN A 170 -1.20 2.33 21.12
C GLN A 170 -1.29 3.73 20.51
N PHE A 171 -0.24 4.56 20.64
CA PHE A 171 -0.19 5.87 20.01
C PHE A 171 -0.24 5.82 18.47
N ILE A 172 0.18 4.72 17.85
CA ILE A 172 0.09 4.51 16.40
C ILE A 172 -1.35 4.16 16.00
N ALA A 173 -2.05 3.36 16.80
CA ALA A 173 -3.45 3.02 16.57
C ALA A 173 -4.39 4.22 16.83
N ASP A 174 -4.03 5.08 17.79
CA ASP A 174 -4.82 6.25 18.19
C ASP A 174 -4.63 7.46 17.28
N LYS A 175 -3.48 7.56 16.59
CA LYS A 175 -3.35 8.47 15.46
C LYS A 175 -4.39 8.00 14.45
N ASP A 176 -5.50 8.74 14.32
CA ASP A 176 -6.51 8.59 13.27
C ASP A 176 -5.79 8.12 12.00
N ILE A 177 -5.76 6.80 11.76
CA ILE A 177 -5.31 6.25 10.50
C ILE A 177 -6.31 6.90 9.57
N PRO A 178 -5.90 7.85 8.71
CA PRO A 178 -6.86 8.69 8.05
C PRO A 178 -7.45 7.85 6.93
N ILE A 179 -8.38 6.95 7.28
CA ILE A 179 -9.54 6.66 6.47
C ILE A 179 -10.25 8.00 6.42
N ARG A 180 -9.78 8.91 5.53
CA ARG A 180 -10.26 10.27 5.44
C ARG A 180 -11.77 10.18 5.28
N LYS A 181 -12.51 10.43 6.37
CA LYS A 181 -13.89 10.88 6.36
C LYS A 181 -13.88 12.27 5.75
N ARG A 182 -13.60 12.39 4.46
CA ARG A 182 -14.15 13.51 3.69
C ARG A 182 -15.55 13.09 3.32
N ALA A 183 -16.44 13.44 4.24
CA ALA A 183 -17.86 13.59 3.98
C ALA A 183 -18.04 14.27 2.63
N TYR A 184 -18.91 13.68 1.83
CA TYR A 184 -19.55 14.35 0.72
C TYR A 184 -20.33 15.54 1.28
N THR A 185 -19.85 16.74 0.99
CA THR A 185 -20.68 17.93 0.84
C THR A 185 -20.44 18.45 -0.56
#